data_AF-A0AB37I422-F1
#
_entry.id   AF-A0AB37I422-F1
#
_cell.length_a   1.000
_cell.length_b   1.000
_cell.length_c   1.000
_cell.angle_alpha   90.00
_cell.angle_beta   90.00
_cell.angle_gamma   90.00
#
_symmetry.space_group_name_H-M   'P 1'
#
loop_
_entity.id
_entity.type
_entity.pdbx_description
1 polymer ?
#
loop_
_entity_poly.entity_id
_entity_poly.type
_entity_poly.pdbx_seq_one_letter_code
_entity_poly.pdbx_strand_id
1 'polypeptide(L)'
;MSSSDSPEGSGRVAEDAIHQELRAARKRPGGLSPQTMAQCPVMCDLLGNGDPEVALVELNHKIMELIDSDDDITAVEAASYSLGLCTDADTHLARLEEFGAKHFLDQRQARRYSDRGLHQLARLISTHWTTQTVPEATLILIGLDETQVGFTVQLRCQRHIHMHPPQLSLWQGNEPQATPLTPVWTTTSQPEALWREQELTAPTIVQLQDETTIRLVWRGETWPKFTVVLTGNIHADMVKSQTLGAACAVTVVDEG
;
A
#
# COMPACT_ATOMS: atom_id res chain seq x y z
N MET A 1 -31.78 20.17 5.19
CA MET A 1 -30.52 20.42 5.92
C MET A 1 -29.63 19.23 5.64
N SER A 2 -28.64 19.42 4.77
CA SER A 2 -27.72 18.37 4.33
C SER A 2 -26.83 17.92 5.47
N SER A 3 -26.84 16.62 5.76
CA SER A 3 -25.78 15.97 6.51
C SER A 3 -24.54 15.92 5.62
N SER A 4 -23.53 16.68 6.02
CA SER A 4 -22.17 16.61 5.51
C SER A 4 -21.49 15.37 6.10
N ASP A 5 -21.56 14.25 5.39
CA ASP A 5 -20.67 13.11 5.69
C ASP A 5 -19.25 13.52 5.29
N SER A 6 -18.41 13.64 6.32
CA SER A 6 -16.99 13.96 6.20
C SER A 6 -16.22 12.66 5.88
N PRO A 7 -15.42 12.59 4.80
CA PRO A 7 -14.76 11.34 4.40
C PRO A 7 -13.45 11.03 5.14
N GLU A 8 -13.10 11.79 6.19
CA GLU A 8 -11.80 11.68 6.89
C GLU A 8 -11.69 10.51 7.89
N GLY A 9 -12.78 9.75 8.12
CA GLY A 9 -12.83 8.74 9.18
C GLY A 9 -12.23 7.36 8.87
N SER A 10 -12.08 6.99 7.59
CA SER A 10 -11.74 5.60 7.21
C SER A 10 -10.24 5.33 7.11
N GLY A 11 -9.42 6.38 6.93
CA GLY A 11 -7.97 6.29 6.73
C GLY A 11 -7.16 5.76 7.92
N ARG A 12 -7.81 5.65 9.10
CA ARG A 12 -7.17 5.21 10.35
C ARG A 12 -7.55 3.80 10.76
N VAL A 13 -8.45 3.12 10.05
CA VAL A 13 -8.95 1.81 10.48
C VAL A 13 -7.85 0.76 10.45
N ALA A 14 -7.05 0.70 9.39
CA ALA A 14 -5.91 -0.22 9.29
C ALA A 14 -4.82 0.13 10.32
N GLU A 15 -4.41 1.39 10.41
CA GLU A 15 -3.41 1.85 11.38
C GLU A 15 -3.82 1.55 12.83
N ASP A 16 -5.07 1.85 13.20
CA ASP A 16 -5.59 1.59 14.55
C ASP A 16 -5.67 0.08 14.83
N ALA A 17 -6.06 -0.74 13.85
CA ALA A 17 -6.09 -2.19 13.98
C ALA A 17 -4.68 -2.77 14.18
N ILE A 18 -3.72 -2.36 13.34
CA ILE A 18 -2.31 -2.76 13.47
C ILE A 18 -1.76 -2.34 14.84
N HIS A 19 -2.03 -1.11 15.26
CA HIS A 19 -1.58 -0.62 16.56
C HIS A 19 -2.17 -1.43 17.72
N GLN A 20 -3.45 -1.83 17.64
CA GLN A 20 -4.06 -2.72 18.62
C GLN A 20 -3.40 -4.12 18.63
N GLU A 21 -3.14 -4.69 17.46
CA GLU A 21 -2.46 -5.98 17.32
C GLU A 21 -1.04 -5.94 17.90
N LEU A 22 -0.26 -4.89 17.62
CA LEU A 22 1.06 -4.65 18.17
C LEU A 22 1.03 -4.51 19.71
N ARG A 23 0.06 -3.78 20.25
CA ARG A 23 -0.13 -3.64 21.72
C ARG A 23 -0.58 -4.93 22.39
N ALA A 24 -1.29 -5.80 21.69
CA ALA A 24 -1.64 -7.12 22.18
C ALA A 24 -0.39 -8.02 22.16
N ALA A 25 0.35 -8.03 21.05
CA ALA A 25 1.55 -8.84 20.85
C ALA A 25 2.63 -8.57 21.89
N ARG A 26 2.93 -7.30 22.20
CA ARG A 26 3.95 -6.96 23.21
C ARG A 26 3.67 -7.54 24.59
N LYS A 27 2.39 -7.76 24.93
CA LYS A 27 1.99 -8.27 26.26
C LYS A 27 2.10 -9.79 26.36
N ARG A 28 2.25 -10.49 25.24
CA ARG A 28 2.39 -11.94 25.22
C ARG A 28 3.78 -12.35 25.74
N PRO A 29 3.91 -13.51 26.41
CA PRO A 29 5.21 -14.12 26.70
C PRO A 29 6.03 -14.28 25.41
N GLY A 30 7.32 -13.96 25.46
CA GLY A 30 8.22 -13.94 24.31
C GLY A 30 7.93 -12.89 23.22
N GLY A 31 6.77 -12.23 23.25
CA GLY A 31 6.39 -11.22 22.26
C GLY A 31 5.90 -11.82 20.94
N LEU A 32 6.48 -11.35 19.83
CA LEU A 32 6.17 -11.78 18.46
C LEU A 32 6.96 -13.04 18.10
N SER A 33 6.22 -14.08 17.71
CA SER A 33 6.68 -15.34 17.13
C SER A 33 5.71 -15.72 16.01
N PRO A 34 6.01 -16.74 15.17
CA PRO A 34 5.04 -17.19 14.16
C PRO A 34 3.67 -17.53 14.78
N GLN A 35 3.65 -18.16 15.96
CA GLN A 35 2.40 -18.51 16.63
C GLN A 35 1.63 -17.29 17.14
N THR A 36 2.31 -16.26 17.65
CA THR A 36 1.64 -15.05 18.14
C THR A 36 1.30 -14.07 17.01
N MET A 37 2.07 -14.10 15.91
CA MET A 37 1.78 -13.37 14.67
C MET A 37 0.49 -13.89 14.03
N ALA A 38 0.22 -15.20 14.07
CA ALA A 38 -1.05 -15.78 13.61
C ALA A 38 -2.30 -15.22 14.33
N GLN A 39 -2.12 -14.54 15.47
CA GLN A 39 -3.19 -13.85 16.21
C GLN A 39 -3.27 -12.34 15.87
N CYS A 40 -2.57 -11.92 14.83
CA CYS A 40 -2.49 -10.56 14.31
C CYS A 40 -2.89 -10.59 12.82
N PRO A 41 -4.19 -10.84 12.52
CA PRO A 41 -4.66 -11.07 11.17
C PRO A 41 -4.41 -9.90 10.22
N VAL A 42 -4.50 -8.65 10.68
CA VAL A 42 -4.27 -7.47 9.82
C VAL A 42 -2.79 -7.37 9.44
N MET A 43 -1.87 -7.58 10.40
CA MET A 43 -0.44 -7.65 10.09
C MET A 43 -0.09 -8.86 9.21
N CYS A 44 -0.69 -10.04 9.44
CA CYS A 44 -0.49 -11.22 8.59
C CYS A 44 -0.89 -10.94 7.14
N ASP A 45 -2.06 -10.33 6.96
CA ASP A 45 -2.58 -9.96 5.65
C ASP A 45 -1.64 -8.97 4.96
N LEU A 46 -1.34 -7.84 5.62
CA LEU A 46 -0.57 -6.74 5.04
C LEU A 46 0.93 -7.02 4.87
N LEU A 47 1.55 -7.88 5.66
CA LEU A 47 3.00 -8.14 5.57
C LEU A 47 3.31 -9.48 4.92
N GLY A 48 2.43 -10.47 5.09
CA GLY A 48 2.68 -11.86 4.69
C GLY A 48 1.63 -12.44 3.74
N ASN A 49 0.70 -11.64 3.21
CA ASN A 49 -0.39 -12.12 2.37
C ASN A 49 -1.21 -13.24 3.05
N GLY A 50 -1.40 -13.13 4.37
CA GLY A 50 -2.09 -14.10 5.22
C GLY A 50 -1.17 -15.14 5.89
N ASP A 51 0.11 -15.20 5.53
CA ASP A 51 1.08 -16.12 6.14
C ASP A 51 1.79 -15.46 7.35
N PRO A 52 1.69 -16.04 8.57
CA PRO A 52 2.29 -15.46 9.77
C PRO A 52 3.82 -15.55 9.82
N GLU A 53 4.43 -16.55 9.19
CA GLU A 53 5.90 -16.66 9.12
C GLU A 53 6.45 -15.60 8.19
N VAL A 54 5.87 -15.47 6.99
CA VAL A 54 6.27 -14.43 6.03
C VAL A 54 6.06 -13.04 6.64
N ALA A 55 4.92 -12.80 7.29
CA ALA A 55 4.64 -11.51 7.93
C ALA A 55 5.66 -11.15 9.02
N LEU A 56 6.08 -12.13 9.84
CA LEU A 56 7.09 -11.91 10.87
C LEU A 56 8.46 -11.62 10.29
N VAL A 57 8.87 -12.38 9.26
CA VAL A 57 10.15 -12.17 8.58
C VAL A 57 10.19 -10.80 7.92
N GLU A 58 9.12 -10.41 7.21
CA GLU A 58 9.02 -9.11 6.56
C GLU A 58 9.05 -7.97 7.59
N LEU A 59 8.30 -8.08 8.69
CA LEU A 59 8.30 -7.11 9.77
C LEU A 59 9.71 -6.93 10.36
N ASN A 60 10.38 -8.03 10.68
CA ASN A 60 11.74 -8.01 11.22
C ASN A 60 12.72 -7.35 10.25
N HIS A 61 12.68 -7.74 8.98
CA HIS A 61 13.53 -7.19 7.95
C HIS A 61 13.37 -5.67 7.83
N LYS A 62 12.12 -5.19 7.75
CA LYS A 62 11.81 -3.75 7.64
C LYS A 62 12.17 -2.96 8.89
N ILE A 63 12.01 -3.52 10.08
CA ILE A 63 12.44 -2.88 11.33
C ILE A 63 13.96 -2.75 11.38
N MET A 64 14.71 -3.80 11.00
CA MET A 64 16.17 -3.74 10.99
C MET A 64 16.68 -2.77 9.92
N GLU A 65 16.10 -2.76 8.72
CA GLU A 65 16.40 -1.77 7.66
C GLU A 65 16.22 -0.34 8.17
N LEU A 66 15.16 -0.08 8.94
CA LEU A 66 14.90 1.23 9.52
C LEU A 66 15.90 1.58 10.63
N ILE A 67 16.23 0.64 11.53
CA ILE A 67 17.21 0.84 12.59
C ILE A 67 18.61 1.14 12.01
N ASP A 68 19.00 0.44 10.95
CA ASP A 68 20.31 0.64 10.30
C ASP A 68 20.42 2.00 9.57
N SER A 69 19.31 2.69 9.33
CA SER A 69 19.28 4.01 8.69
C SER A 69 19.59 5.21 9.62
N ASP A 70 19.73 4.96 10.93
CA ASP A 70 20.25 5.85 12.01
C ASP A 70 19.52 7.20 12.26
N ASP A 71 18.42 7.52 11.57
CA ASP A 71 17.63 8.74 11.79
C ASP A 71 16.41 8.54 12.72
N ASP A 72 16.42 9.13 13.92
CA ASP A 72 15.32 9.12 14.93
C ASP A 72 14.70 7.74 15.21
N ILE A 73 15.54 6.70 15.28
CA ILE A 73 15.14 5.29 15.39
C ILE A 73 14.82 4.82 16.82
N THR A 74 15.17 5.60 17.85
CA THR A 74 15.10 5.15 19.26
C THR A 74 13.71 4.66 19.67
N ALA A 75 12.66 5.28 19.13
CA ALA A 75 11.28 4.85 19.37
C ALA A 75 10.98 3.49 18.72
N VAL A 76 11.40 3.29 17.46
CA VAL A 76 11.26 2.02 16.73
C VAL A 76 12.08 0.92 17.39
N GLU A 77 13.31 1.22 17.81
CA GLU A 77 14.16 0.30 18.56
C GLU A 77 13.48 -0.11 19.88
N ALA A 78 12.95 0.84 20.67
CA ALA A 78 12.20 0.53 21.88
C ALA A 78 10.98 -0.37 21.61
N ALA A 79 10.30 -0.16 20.49
CA ALA A 79 9.21 -1.02 20.05
C ALA A 79 9.69 -2.42 19.67
N SER A 80 10.82 -2.56 18.97
CA SER A 80 11.40 -3.87 18.61
C SER A 80 11.76 -4.70 19.85
N TYR A 81 12.35 -4.08 20.88
CA TYR A 81 12.57 -4.71 22.18
C TYR A 81 11.24 -5.09 22.83
N SER A 82 10.29 -4.15 22.92
CA SER A 82 8.97 -4.38 23.50
C SER A 82 8.20 -5.52 22.83
N LEU A 83 8.43 -5.75 21.53
CA LEU A 83 7.83 -6.82 20.74
C LEU A 83 8.60 -8.15 20.83
N GLY A 84 9.75 -8.20 21.53
CA GLY A 84 10.56 -9.42 21.67
C GLY A 84 11.41 -9.75 20.44
N LEU A 85 11.64 -8.78 19.56
CA LEU A 85 12.40 -8.99 18.31
C LEU A 85 13.91 -8.84 18.49
N CYS A 86 14.33 -8.11 19.53
CA CYS A 86 15.73 -7.77 19.81
C CYS A 86 16.22 -8.28 21.18
N THR A 87 15.51 -9.22 21.79
CA THR A 87 15.74 -9.66 23.17
C THR A 87 15.10 -11.03 23.41
N ASP A 88 15.75 -11.86 24.22
CA ASP A 88 15.25 -13.16 24.65
C ASP A 88 14.38 -13.08 25.93
N ALA A 89 14.16 -11.87 26.47
CA ALA A 89 13.40 -11.70 27.70
C ALA A 89 11.91 -12.00 27.50
N ASP A 90 11.36 -12.86 28.36
CA ASP A 90 10.02 -13.39 28.19
C ASP A 90 8.92 -12.35 28.50
N THR A 91 9.16 -11.45 29.47
CA THR A 91 8.15 -10.47 29.90
C THR A 91 8.33 -9.12 29.22
N HIS A 92 7.23 -8.43 28.93
CA HIS A 92 7.24 -7.07 28.39
C HIS A 92 8.09 -6.11 29.25
N LEU A 93 8.03 -6.28 30.58
CA LEU A 93 8.76 -5.40 31.48
C LEU A 93 10.27 -5.62 31.37
N ALA A 94 10.73 -6.87 31.44
CA ALA A 94 12.15 -7.21 31.33
C ALA A 94 12.74 -6.73 29.99
N ARG A 95 12.00 -6.88 28.89
CA ARG A 95 12.39 -6.38 27.56
C ARG A 95 12.61 -4.85 27.53
N LEU A 96 11.76 -4.10 28.22
CA LEU A 96 11.93 -2.64 28.35
C LEU A 96 13.03 -2.23 29.33
N GLU A 97 13.32 -3.06 30.34
CA GLU A 97 14.44 -2.84 31.25
C GLU A 97 15.78 -3.05 30.53
N GLU A 98 15.88 -4.05 29.65
CA GLU A 98 17.06 -4.24 28.79
C GLU A 98 17.28 -3.06 27.84
N PHE A 99 16.22 -2.62 27.15
CA PHE A 99 16.28 -1.41 26.34
C PHE A 99 16.68 -0.18 27.18
N GLY A 100 16.05 0.01 28.34
CA GLY A 100 16.35 1.12 29.23
C GLY A 100 17.81 1.12 29.69
N ALA A 101 18.36 -0.05 30.02
CA ALA A 101 19.76 -0.21 30.40
C ALA A 101 20.71 0.15 29.24
N LYS A 102 20.39 -0.27 28.00
CA LYS A 102 21.18 0.04 26.80
C LYS A 102 21.25 1.54 26.52
N HIS A 103 20.16 2.28 26.77
CA HIS A 103 20.05 3.71 26.46
C HIS A 103 20.12 4.64 27.67
N PHE A 104 20.44 4.12 28.86
CA PHE A 104 20.45 4.85 30.14
C PHE A 104 19.12 5.58 30.45
N LEU A 105 18.00 4.93 30.13
CA LEU A 105 16.65 5.43 30.33
C LEU A 105 15.98 4.75 31.53
N ASP A 106 15.15 5.50 32.24
CA ASP A 106 14.28 4.90 33.24
C ASP A 106 13.13 4.12 32.58
N GLN A 107 12.46 3.29 33.38
CA GLN A 107 11.35 2.45 32.92
C GLN A 107 10.20 3.26 32.30
N ARG A 108 9.94 4.48 32.78
CA ARG A 108 8.87 5.34 32.27
C ARG A 108 9.24 5.93 30.91
N GLN A 109 10.48 6.33 30.73
CA GLN A 109 11.02 6.80 29.45
C GLN A 109 11.03 5.67 28.41
N ALA A 110 11.55 4.48 28.77
CA ALA A 110 11.52 3.31 27.90
C ALA A 110 10.11 2.96 27.41
N ARG A 111 9.12 2.98 28.31
CA ARG A 111 7.70 2.79 27.96
C ARG A 111 7.18 3.85 26.98
N ARG A 112 7.53 5.13 27.20
CA ARG A 112 7.09 6.23 26.32
C ARG A 112 7.69 6.10 24.91
N TYR A 113 8.96 5.73 24.80
CA TYR A 113 9.59 5.46 23.51
C TYR A 113 8.95 4.26 22.80
N SER A 114 8.72 3.17 23.53
CA SER A 114 8.03 2.00 22.99
C SER A 114 6.62 2.35 22.50
N ASP A 115 5.81 3.06 23.30
CA ASP A 115 4.48 3.47 22.88
C ASP A 115 4.52 4.35 21.61
N ARG A 116 5.48 5.29 21.51
CA ARG A 116 5.69 6.09 20.28
C ARG A 116 6.09 5.21 19.10
N GLY A 117 7.00 4.25 19.32
CA GLY A 117 7.47 3.32 18.30
C GLY A 117 6.36 2.45 17.73
N LEU A 118 5.44 1.95 18.56
CA LEU A 118 4.31 1.15 18.07
C LEU A 118 3.36 1.96 17.17
N HIS A 119 3.16 3.26 17.46
CA HIS A 119 2.40 4.13 16.56
C HIS A 119 3.16 4.37 15.25
N GLN A 120 4.47 4.60 15.31
CA GLN A 120 5.30 4.75 14.12
C GLN A 120 5.26 3.48 13.24
N LEU A 121 5.41 2.30 13.83
CA LEU A 121 5.32 1.02 13.12
C LEU A 121 3.94 0.81 12.50
N ALA A 122 2.86 1.06 13.25
CA ALA A 122 1.50 0.92 12.73
C ALA A 122 1.28 1.79 11.49
N ARG A 123 1.76 3.04 11.53
CA ARG A 123 1.71 3.96 10.39
C ARG A 123 2.56 3.48 9.23
N LEU A 124 3.78 3.01 9.48
CA LEU A 124 4.68 2.52 8.42
C LEU A 124 4.08 1.31 7.68
N ILE A 125 3.54 0.36 8.43
CA ILE A 125 2.86 -0.84 7.90
C ILE A 125 1.64 -0.45 7.05
N SER A 126 0.84 0.53 7.48
CA SER A 126 -0.39 0.91 6.78
C SER A 126 -0.16 1.78 5.54
N THR A 127 0.98 2.48 5.42
CA THR A 127 1.13 3.53 4.39
C THR A 127 2.43 3.51 3.58
N HIS A 128 3.57 3.13 4.17
CA HIS A 128 4.88 3.39 3.56
C HIS A 128 5.64 2.15 3.12
N TRP A 129 5.47 1.01 3.78
CA TRP A 129 6.24 -0.18 3.43
C TRP A 129 5.76 -0.80 2.12
N THR A 130 6.65 -0.81 1.14
CA THR A 130 6.49 -1.56 -0.10
C THR A 130 6.80 -3.03 0.16
N THR A 131 5.78 -3.79 0.53
CA THR A 131 5.84 -5.25 0.71
C THR A 131 5.32 -5.96 -0.55
N GLN A 132 5.31 -7.30 -0.56
CA GLN A 132 4.69 -8.07 -1.66
C GLN A 132 3.17 -7.86 -1.78
N THR A 133 2.55 -7.16 -0.84
CA THR A 133 1.10 -6.95 -0.76
C THR A 133 0.68 -5.54 -1.18
N VAL A 134 1.60 -4.76 -1.77
CA VAL A 134 1.26 -3.45 -2.32
C VAL A 134 0.10 -3.55 -3.31
N PRO A 135 -0.77 -2.54 -3.38
CA PRO A 135 -1.80 -2.51 -4.40
C PRO A 135 -1.21 -2.54 -5.81
N GLU A 136 -1.98 -3.02 -6.78
CA GLU A 136 -1.59 -3.11 -8.18
C GLU A 136 -2.60 -2.37 -9.05
N ALA A 137 -2.10 -1.64 -10.04
CA ALA A 137 -2.90 -1.00 -11.06
C ALA A 137 -2.31 -1.34 -12.44
N THR A 138 -3.00 -2.20 -13.17
CA THR A 138 -2.61 -2.65 -14.50
C THR A 138 -3.42 -1.90 -15.54
N LEU A 139 -2.74 -1.07 -16.33
CA LEU A 139 -3.32 -0.36 -17.48
C LEU A 139 -3.08 -1.22 -18.72
N ILE A 140 -4.15 -1.60 -19.41
CA ILE A 140 -4.10 -2.46 -20.58
C ILE A 140 -4.54 -1.65 -21.80
N LEU A 141 -3.61 -1.46 -22.74
CA LEU A 141 -3.86 -0.87 -24.04
C LEU A 141 -3.99 -1.98 -25.09
N ILE A 142 -5.10 -1.94 -25.82
CA ILE A 142 -5.50 -2.92 -26.83
C ILE A 142 -5.50 -2.20 -28.17
N GLY A 143 -4.51 -2.45 -29.04
CA GLY A 143 -4.52 -1.93 -30.40
C GLY A 143 -5.68 -2.55 -31.19
N LEU A 144 -6.64 -1.72 -31.61
CA LEU A 144 -7.80 -2.16 -32.41
C LEU A 144 -7.51 -1.99 -33.90
N ASP A 145 -7.03 -0.80 -34.27
CA ASP A 145 -6.57 -0.41 -35.60
C ASP A 145 -5.56 0.75 -35.49
N GLU A 146 -5.13 1.33 -36.62
CA GLU A 146 -4.16 2.43 -36.68
C GLU A 146 -4.67 3.74 -36.03
N THR A 147 -5.98 3.89 -35.86
CA THR A 147 -6.61 5.13 -35.37
C THR A 147 -7.24 4.99 -34.00
N GLN A 148 -7.33 3.77 -33.45
CA GLN A 148 -8.08 3.49 -32.23
C GLN A 148 -7.39 2.48 -31.32
N VAL A 149 -7.49 2.77 -30.02
CA VAL A 149 -7.10 1.84 -28.97
C VAL A 149 -8.27 1.58 -28.02
N GLY A 150 -8.43 0.31 -27.64
CA GLY A 150 -9.20 -0.06 -26.47
C GLY A 150 -8.35 0.13 -25.22
N PHE A 151 -8.95 0.71 -24.18
CA PHE A 151 -8.30 0.92 -22.90
C PHE A 151 -9.10 0.24 -21.80
N THR A 152 -8.45 -0.60 -21.01
CA THR A 152 -9.03 -1.14 -19.78
C THR A 152 -8.05 -1.07 -18.62
N VAL A 153 -8.56 -1.19 -17.40
CA VAL A 153 -7.78 -1.13 -16.17
C VAL A 153 -8.21 -2.27 -15.27
N GLN A 154 -7.23 -2.94 -14.69
CA GLN A 154 -7.42 -3.89 -13.61
C GLN A 154 -6.74 -3.34 -12.35
N LEU A 155 -7.47 -3.34 -11.25
CA LEU A 155 -7.04 -2.86 -9.95
C LEU A 155 -7.08 -4.01 -8.97
N ARG A 156 -6.10 -4.05 -8.08
CA ARG A 156 -6.03 -5.04 -7.02
C ARG A 156 -5.50 -4.40 -5.74
N CYS A 157 -6.22 -4.53 -4.64
CA CYS A 157 -5.76 -4.06 -3.32
C CYS A 157 -6.22 -5.00 -2.22
N GLN A 158 -5.50 -5.06 -1.12
CA GLN A 158 -5.95 -5.86 0.02
C GLN A 158 -7.13 -5.19 0.73
N ARG A 159 -8.01 -6.01 1.33
CA ARG A 159 -9.25 -5.58 2.00
C ARG A 159 -9.07 -4.53 3.11
N HIS A 160 -7.88 -4.47 3.71
CA HIS A 160 -7.55 -3.51 4.76
C HIS A 160 -7.08 -2.16 4.21
N ILE A 161 -6.66 -2.10 2.95
CA ILE A 161 -6.21 -0.87 2.29
C ILE A 161 -7.42 -0.13 1.79
N HIS A 162 -7.61 1.10 2.28
CA HIS A 162 -8.68 1.93 1.76
C HIS A 162 -8.30 2.54 0.41
N MET A 163 -9.22 2.43 -0.53
CA MET A 163 -9.05 2.91 -1.89
C MET A 163 -10.33 3.62 -2.34
N HIS A 164 -10.22 4.92 -2.64
CA HIS A 164 -11.26 5.62 -3.38
C HIS A 164 -11.22 5.23 -4.86
N PRO A 165 -12.33 5.36 -5.59
CA PRO A 165 -12.34 5.17 -7.04
C PRO A 165 -11.24 6.03 -7.69
N PRO A 166 -10.39 5.42 -8.55
CA PRO A 166 -9.31 6.15 -9.18
C PRO A 166 -9.87 7.15 -10.20
N GLN A 167 -9.11 8.20 -10.47
CA GLN A 167 -9.47 9.15 -11.52
C GLN A 167 -8.81 8.76 -12.83
N LEU A 168 -9.61 8.73 -13.89
CA LEU A 168 -9.13 8.54 -15.25
C LEU A 168 -9.36 9.82 -16.05
N SER A 169 -8.39 10.17 -16.87
CA SER A 169 -8.40 11.38 -17.67
C SER A 169 -7.65 11.17 -18.97
N LEU A 170 -8.08 11.87 -20.01
CA LEU A 170 -7.57 11.79 -21.36
C LEU A 170 -7.08 13.17 -21.81
N TRP A 171 -5.88 13.23 -22.38
CA TRP A 171 -5.38 14.38 -23.14
C TRP A 171 -5.24 13.96 -24.58
N GLN A 172 -5.71 14.79 -25.51
CA GLN A 172 -5.56 14.57 -26.94
C GLN A 172 -4.95 15.81 -27.58
N GLY A 173 -3.89 15.62 -28.37
CA GLY A 173 -3.17 16.68 -29.06
C GLY A 173 -2.73 17.80 -28.12
N ASN A 174 -2.98 19.05 -28.52
CA ASN A 174 -2.62 20.25 -27.77
C ASN A 174 -3.75 20.78 -26.87
N GLU A 175 -4.70 19.92 -26.45
CA GLU A 175 -5.76 20.36 -25.55
C GLU A 175 -5.19 20.86 -24.21
N PRO A 176 -5.60 22.05 -23.74
CA PRO A 176 -5.04 22.66 -22.53
C PRO A 176 -5.51 21.96 -21.24
N GLN A 177 -6.54 21.14 -21.30
CA GLN A 177 -7.14 20.46 -20.15
C GLN A 177 -7.48 19.01 -20.48
N ALA A 178 -7.38 18.16 -19.46
CA ALA A 178 -7.75 16.77 -19.57
C ALA A 178 -9.26 16.60 -19.60
N THR A 179 -9.75 15.73 -20.47
CA THR A 179 -11.13 15.25 -20.43
C THR A 179 -11.25 14.14 -19.39
N PRO A 180 -12.09 14.28 -18.34
CA PRO A 180 -12.28 13.22 -17.35
C PRO A 180 -13.04 12.05 -17.97
N LEU A 181 -12.57 10.83 -17.68
CA LEU A 181 -13.26 9.59 -18.06
C LEU A 181 -14.04 9.07 -16.85
N THR A 182 -15.29 8.69 -17.06
CA THR A 182 -16.18 8.14 -16.02
C THR A 182 -16.55 6.69 -16.34
N PRO A 183 -15.60 5.74 -16.32
CA PRO A 183 -15.91 4.37 -16.67
C PRO A 183 -16.67 3.68 -15.54
N VAL A 184 -17.36 2.62 -15.90
CA VAL A 184 -18.08 1.75 -14.95
C VAL A 184 -17.12 0.66 -14.48
N TRP A 185 -16.98 0.52 -13.15
CA TRP A 185 -16.16 -0.50 -12.52
C TRP A 185 -17.02 -1.70 -12.11
N THR A 186 -16.46 -2.90 -12.24
CA THR A 186 -17.00 -4.15 -11.72
C THR A 186 -16.01 -4.76 -10.74
N THR A 187 -16.51 -5.25 -9.61
CA THR A 187 -15.73 -6.05 -8.66
C THR A 187 -15.76 -7.52 -9.10
N THR A 188 -14.60 -8.12 -9.32
CA THR A 188 -14.46 -9.51 -9.78
C THR A 188 -14.13 -10.48 -8.65
N SER A 189 -13.57 -9.98 -7.55
CA SER A 189 -13.27 -10.77 -6.35
C SER A 189 -14.52 -11.14 -5.54
N GLN A 190 -14.46 -12.24 -4.79
CA GLN A 190 -15.48 -12.58 -3.79
C GLN A 190 -15.51 -11.55 -2.63
N PRO A 191 -16.65 -11.35 -1.93
CA PRO A 191 -16.77 -10.33 -0.88
C PRO A 191 -15.76 -10.44 0.27
N GLU A 192 -15.39 -11.67 0.66
CA GLU A 192 -14.48 -11.95 1.78
C GLU A 192 -13.04 -12.24 1.33
N ALA A 193 -12.74 -12.08 0.04
CA ALA A 193 -11.40 -12.29 -0.47
C ALA A 193 -10.42 -11.31 0.19
N LEU A 194 -9.21 -11.80 0.51
CA LEU A 194 -8.13 -10.95 1.00
C LEU A 194 -7.83 -9.82 0.02
N TRP A 195 -7.86 -10.14 -1.28
CA TRP A 195 -7.67 -9.21 -2.37
C TRP A 195 -9.01 -8.81 -2.95
N ARG A 196 -9.25 -7.50 -2.98
CA ARG A 196 -10.31 -6.89 -3.76
C ARG A 196 -9.78 -6.62 -5.16
N GLU A 197 -10.48 -7.15 -6.14
CA GLU A 197 -10.13 -7.01 -7.55
C GLU A 197 -11.27 -6.27 -8.26
N GLN A 198 -10.90 -5.25 -9.03
CA GLN A 198 -11.84 -4.45 -9.80
C GLN A 198 -11.31 -4.24 -11.21
N GLU A 199 -12.21 -4.21 -12.18
CA GLU A 199 -11.86 -3.89 -13.57
C GLU A 199 -12.93 -3.02 -14.22
N LEU A 200 -12.59 -2.41 -15.36
CA LEU A 200 -13.61 -1.73 -16.15
C LEU A 200 -14.59 -2.76 -16.73
N THR A 201 -15.89 -2.52 -16.57
CA THR A 201 -16.96 -3.40 -17.08
C THR A 201 -16.85 -3.63 -18.60
N ALA A 202 -16.32 -2.65 -19.33
CA ALA A 202 -15.96 -2.79 -20.73
C ALA A 202 -14.76 -1.88 -21.04
N PRO A 203 -13.92 -2.25 -22.04
CA PRO A 203 -12.88 -1.36 -22.52
C PRO A 203 -13.46 -0.04 -23.03
N THR A 204 -12.81 1.06 -22.67
CA THR A 204 -13.09 2.39 -23.23
C THR A 204 -12.37 2.51 -24.56
N ILE A 205 -13.10 2.76 -25.65
CA ILE A 205 -12.49 3.01 -26.96
C ILE A 205 -12.05 4.46 -27.03
N VAL A 206 -10.79 4.70 -27.38
CA VAL A 206 -10.17 6.01 -27.49
C VAL A 206 -9.67 6.20 -28.92
N GLN A 207 -10.06 7.32 -29.53
CA GLN A 207 -9.54 7.75 -30.82
C GLN A 207 -8.13 8.32 -30.63
N LEU A 208 -7.17 7.85 -31.42
CA LEU A 208 -5.83 8.40 -31.45
C LEU A 208 -5.81 9.72 -32.21
N GLN A 209 -4.99 10.63 -31.72
CA GLN A 209 -4.53 11.86 -32.38
C GLN A 209 -2.99 11.86 -32.31
N ASP A 210 -2.33 12.88 -32.88
CA ASP A 210 -0.86 13.07 -32.89
C ASP A 210 -0.20 12.62 -31.58
N GLU A 211 -0.76 13.05 -30.45
CA GLU A 211 -0.38 12.57 -29.12
C GLU A 211 -1.64 12.34 -28.27
N THR A 212 -1.80 11.13 -27.73
CA THR A 212 -2.96 10.75 -26.91
C THR A 212 -2.48 10.17 -25.59
N THR A 213 -2.77 10.85 -24.47
CA THR A 213 -2.35 10.43 -23.14
C THR A 213 -3.53 10.03 -22.28
N ILE A 214 -3.50 8.81 -21.75
CA ILE A 214 -4.44 8.33 -20.73
C ILE A 214 -3.72 8.33 -19.39
N ARG A 215 -4.28 9.02 -18.39
CA ARG A 215 -3.73 9.09 -17.04
C ARG A 215 -4.68 8.48 -16.04
N LEU A 216 -4.17 7.52 -15.28
CA LEU A 216 -4.77 6.96 -14.08
C LEU A 216 -4.14 7.62 -12.85
N VAL A 217 -4.96 8.15 -11.95
CA VAL A 217 -4.55 8.63 -10.63
C VAL A 217 -5.15 7.70 -9.58
N TRP A 218 -4.27 6.99 -8.89
CA TRP A 218 -4.59 6.17 -7.73
C TRP A 218 -4.95 7.05 -6.54
N ARG A 219 -5.98 6.65 -5.80
CA ARG A 219 -6.52 7.41 -4.65
C ARG A 219 -6.70 6.51 -3.43
N GLY A 220 -5.66 5.78 -3.06
CA GLY A 220 -5.60 4.96 -1.86
C GLY A 220 -4.48 5.39 -0.92
N GLU A 221 -4.44 4.75 0.24
CA GLU A 221 -3.49 5.01 1.33
C GLU A 221 -2.05 4.67 0.93
N THR A 222 -1.87 3.52 0.26
CA THR A 222 -0.58 3.05 -0.26
C THR A 222 -0.49 3.29 -1.76
N TRP A 223 0.70 3.66 -2.25
CA TRP A 223 0.93 3.78 -3.70
C TRP A 223 0.92 2.39 -4.37
N PRO A 224 0.32 2.27 -5.56
CA PRO A 224 0.27 0.99 -6.24
C PRO A 224 1.56 0.78 -7.04
N LYS A 225 1.85 -0.49 -7.31
CA LYS A 225 2.66 -0.87 -8.46
C LYS A 225 1.84 -0.65 -9.74
N PHE A 226 2.36 0.17 -10.64
CA PHE A 226 1.77 0.33 -11.97
C PHE A 226 2.37 -0.68 -12.95
N THR A 227 1.52 -1.34 -13.72
CA THR A 227 1.92 -2.20 -14.83
C THR A 227 1.23 -1.71 -16.10
N VAL A 228 1.98 -1.55 -17.20
CA VAL A 228 1.41 -1.23 -18.51
C VAL A 228 1.53 -2.46 -19.39
N VAL A 229 0.41 -2.94 -19.90
CA VAL A 229 0.33 -4.10 -20.79
C VAL A 229 -0.14 -3.61 -22.16
N LEU A 230 0.60 -3.98 -23.19
CA LEU A 230 0.25 -3.74 -24.59
C LEU A 230 -0.18 -5.06 -25.22
N THR A 231 -1.31 -5.04 -25.93
CA THR A 231 -1.84 -6.19 -26.65
C THR A 231 -2.57 -5.75 -27.91
N GLY A 232 -2.84 -6.68 -28.83
CA GLY A 232 -3.44 -6.36 -30.13
C GLY A 232 -2.43 -5.70 -31.08
N ASN A 233 -2.96 -4.93 -32.04
CA ASN A 233 -2.15 -4.30 -33.09
C ASN A 233 -1.63 -2.92 -32.63
N ILE A 234 -0.72 -2.91 -31.66
CA ILE A 234 -0.05 -1.70 -31.17
C ILE A 234 1.45 -1.98 -31.00
N HIS A 235 2.29 -1.10 -31.54
CA HIS A 235 3.73 -1.24 -31.42
C HIS A 235 4.25 -0.54 -30.16
N ALA A 236 5.28 -1.12 -29.53
CA ALA A 236 5.79 -0.63 -28.25
C ALA A 236 6.57 0.70 -28.37
N ASP A 237 7.10 1.01 -29.55
CA ASP A 237 7.76 2.28 -29.89
C ASP A 237 6.78 3.47 -29.91
N MET A 238 5.53 3.22 -30.29
CA MET A 238 4.44 4.21 -30.24
C MET A 238 4.03 4.59 -28.82
N VAL A 239 4.42 3.81 -27.80
CA VAL A 239 3.92 3.98 -26.43
C VAL A 239 5.01 4.46 -25.48
N LYS A 240 4.71 5.54 -24.76
CA LYS A 240 5.51 6.04 -23.63
C LYS A 240 4.71 5.92 -22.34
N SER A 241 5.33 5.42 -21.28
CA SER A 241 4.71 5.37 -19.95
C SER A 241 5.53 6.21 -18.97
N GLN A 242 4.85 7.02 -18.16
CA GLN A 242 5.45 7.80 -17.09
C GLN A 242 4.69 7.58 -15.78
N THR A 243 5.43 7.38 -14.69
CA THR A 243 4.88 7.25 -13.35
C THR A 243 5.43 8.34 -12.46
N LEU A 244 4.56 9.08 -11.77
CA LEU A 244 4.94 10.10 -10.79
C LEU A 244 4.00 10.02 -9.58
N GLY A 245 4.55 9.63 -8.44
CA GLY A 245 3.77 9.37 -7.23
C GLY A 245 2.64 8.37 -7.50
N ALA A 246 1.42 8.73 -7.10
CA ALA A 246 0.22 7.91 -7.28
C ALA A 246 -0.40 8.00 -8.69
N ALA A 247 0.33 8.46 -9.71
CA ALA A 247 -0.20 8.58 -11.07
C ALA A 247 0.64 7.84 -12.10
N CYS A 248 -0.04 7.20 -13.05
CA CYS A 248 0.53 6.62 -14.25
C CYS A 248 -0.11 7.27 -15.48
N ALA A 249 0.72 7.81 -16.37
CA ALA A 249 0.32 8.33 -17.66
C ALA A 249 0.89 7.42 -18.75
N VAL A 250 0.04 7.02 -19.68
CA VAL A 250 0.43 6.25 -20.86
C VAL A 250 0.05 7.05 -22.09
N THR A 251 1.05 7.38 -22.89
CA THR A 251 0.96 8.22 -24.08
C THR A 251 1.19 7.36 -25.30
N VAL A 252 0.26 7.41 -26.24
CA VAL A 252 0.39 6.85 -27.59
C VAL A 252 0.72 8.01 -28.53
N VAL A 253 1.80 7.87 -29.28
CA VAL A 253 2.24 8.82 -30.30
C VAL A 253 2.04 8.17 -31.66
N ASP A 254 1.37 8.88 -32.56
CA ASP A 254 1.23 8.44 -33.94
C ASP A 254 2.55 8.73 -34.69
N GLU A 255 3.24 7.70 -35.17
CA GLU A 255 4.35 7.88 -36.10
C GLU A 255 3.74 8.09 -37.49
N GLY A 256 3.39 9.34 -37.79
CA GLY A 256 2.75 9.72 -39.07
C GLY A 256 3.51 9.36 -40.33
#